data_AF-A0A6L7KIZ4-F1
#
_entry.id   AF-A0A6L7KIZ4-F1
#
_cell.length_a   1.000
_cell.length_b   1.000
_cell.length_c   1.000
_cell.angle_alpha   90.00
_cell.angle_beta   90.00
_cell.angle_gamma   90.00
#
_symmetry.space_group_name_H-M   'P 1'
#
loop_
_entity.id
_entity.type
_entity.pdbx_description
1 polymer ?
#
loop_
_entity_poly.entity_id
_entity_poly.type
_entity_poly.pdbx_seq_one_letter_code
_entity_poly.pdbx_strand_id
1 'polypeptide(L)'
;MLASNQFVPESAIVQPIADGDKIAAIVKAVVRAADAWHLSNSEAAALFDVPSATWSRMKAGAYKGVLDQDKVTRASLLIGLFKGLRLLFNGPLACDWPKTANSGPGFNGKSPVQVMCEGGIPAMMGVRQHIDALRGGA
;
A
#
# COMPACT_ATOMS: atom_id res chain seq x y z
N MET A 1 -18.30 35.01 23.09
CA MET A 1 -18.91 34.06 22.13
C MET A 1 -18.08 34.06 20.88
N LEU A 2 -17.51 32.91 20.51
CA LEU A 2 -17.36 32.36 19.17
C LEU A 2 -16.53 31.08 19.37
N ALA A 3 -17.23 29.95 19.50
CA ALA A 3 -16.58 28.65 19.57
C ALA A 3 -15.99 28.36 18.18
N SER A 4 -14.66 28.35 18.09
CA SER A 4 -13.96 27.87 16.91
C SER A 4 -14.28 26.39 16.73
N ASN A 5 -15.24 26.10 15.86
CA ASN A 5 -15.61 24.75 15.49
C ASN A 5 -14.44 24.16 14.69
N GLN A 6 -13.49 23.53 15.39
CA GLN A 6 -12.47 22.70 14.77
C GLN A 6 -13.21 21.58 14.05
N PHE A 7 -13.25 21.66 12.72
CA PHE A 7 -13.52 20.50 11.89
C PHE A 7 -12.34 19.55 12.08
N VAL A 8 -12.42 18.72 13.12
CA VAL A 8 -11.62 17.51 13.20
C VAL A 8 -12.11 16.67 12.03
N PRO A 9 -11.30 16.41 10.98
CA PRO A 9 -11.71 15.43 9.98
C PRO A 9 -12.00 14.16 10.74
N GLU A 10 -13.24 13.66 10.60
CA GLU A 10 -13.66 12.36 11.11
C GLU A 10 -12.51 11.40 10.81
N SER A 11 -11.83 10.96 11.87
CA SER A 11 -10.67 10.08 11.76
C SER A 11 -11.08 9.02 10.77
N ALA A 12 -10.37 8.91 9.65
CA ALA A 12 -10.62 7.88 8.66
C ALA A 12 -10.20 6.55 9.28
N ILE A 13 -10.94 6.11 10.30
CA ILE A 13 -10.77 4.86 10.98
C ILE A 13 -11.14 3.86 9.91
N VAL A 14 -10.10 3.29 9.31
CA VAL A 14 -10.24 2.20 8.36
C VAL A 14 -10.95 1.07 9.09
N GLN A 15 -12.19 0.78 8.69
CA GLN A 15 -12.98 -0.25 9.33
C GLN A 15 -12.62 -1.63 8.77
N PRO A 16 -12.71 -2.71 9.57
CA PRO A 16 -12.64 -4.07 9.06
C PRO A 16 -13.70 -4.33 7.97
N ILE A 17 -13.37 -5.19 7.00
CA ILE A 17 -14.28 -5.58 5.92
C ILE A 17 -14.53 -7.09 6.00
N ALA A 18 -15.80 -7.45 6.17
CA ALA A 18 -16.28 -8.84 6.20
C ALA A 18 -17.08 -9.26 4.95
N ASP A 19 -17.39 -8.31 4.06
CA ASP A 19 -18.10 -8.55 2.80
C ASP A 19 -17.20 -9.29 1.80
N GLY A 20 -17.60 -10.51 1.41
CA GLY A 20 -16.76 -11.40 0.60
C GLY A 20 -16.38 -10.85 -0.77
N ASP A 21 -17.30 -10.15 -1.45
CA ASP A 21 -17.05 -9.60 -2.79
C ASP A 21 -16.11 -8.39 -2.71
N LYS A 22 -16.29 -7.53 -1.70
CA LYS A 22 -15.36 -6.42 -1.43
C LYS A 22 -13.97 -6.93 -1.08
N ILE A 23 -13.87 -7.98 -0.25
CA ILE A 23 -12.58 -8.60 0.09
C ILE A 23 -11.91 -9.15 -1.16
N ALA A 24 -12.65 -9.89 -2.01
CA ALA A 24 -12.12 -10.44 -3.24
C ALA A 24 -11.60 -9.34 -4.18
N ALA A 25 -12.33 -8.24 -4.32
CA ALA A 25 -11.92 -7.10 -5.12
C ALA A 25 -10.65 -6.42 -4.59
N ILE A 26 -10.58 -6.18 -3.27
CA ILE A 26 -9.41 -5.56 -2.62
C ILE A 26 -8.17 -6.45 -2.76
N VAL A 27 -8.30 -7.75 -2.43
CA VAL A 27 -7.21 -8.72 -2.55
C VAL A 27 -6.71 -8.78 -4.00
N LYS A 28 -7.62 -8.83 -4.97
CA LYS A 28 -7.27 -8.82 -6.40
C LYS A 28 -6.49 -7.57 -6.80
N ALA A 29 -6.85 -6.40 -6.26
CA ALA A 29 -6.12 -5.15 -6.52
C ALA A 29 -4.71 -5.17 -5.91
N VAL A 30 -4.56 -5.64 -4.67
CA VAL A 30 -3.26 -5.78 -4.00
C VAL A 30 -2.36 -6.77 -4.73
N VAL A 31 -2.88 -7.93 -5.13
CA VAL A 31 -2.14 -8.94 -5.92
C VAL A 31 -1.66 -8.35 -7.24
N ARG A 32 -2.50 -7.60 -7.95
CA ARG A 32 -2.11 -6.95 -9.20
C ARG A 32 -1.05 -5.87 -9.03
N ALA A 33 -1.10 -5.10 -7.95
CA ALA A 33 -0.04 -4.14 -7.63
C ALA A 33 1.28 -4.86 -7.36
N ALA A 34 1.26 -5.94 -6.58
CA ALA A 34 2.44 -6.75 -6.30
C ALA A 34 3.03 -7.38 -7.58
N ASP A 35 2.19 -7.94 -8.45
CA ASP A 35 2.64 -8.51 -9.73
C ASP A 35 3.23 -7.42 -10.65
N ALA A 36 2.61 -6.24 -10.72
CA ALA A 36 3.09 -5.12 -11.54
C ALA A 36 4.46 -4.58 -11.07
N TRP A 37 4.75 -4.66 -9.77
CA TRP A 37 6.03 -4.28 -9.19
C TRP A 37 7.04 -5.41 -9.15
N HIS A 38 6.72 -6.57 -9.76
CA HIS A 38 7.56 -7.76 -9.77
C HIS A 38 7.99 -8.21 -8.37
N LEU A 39 7.09 -8.11 -7.39
CA LEU A 39 7.37 -8.56 -6.04
C LEU A 39 7.49 -10.09 -5.99
N SER A 40 8.44 -10.57 -5.20
CA SER A 40 8.44 -11.96 -4.76
C SER A 40 7.24 -12.23 -3.85
N ASN A 41 6.84 -13.51 -3.73
CA ASN A 41 5.76 -13.89 -2.83
C ASN A 41 6.07 -13.55 -1.37
N SER A 42 7.34 -13.61 -0.95
CA SER A 42 7.76 -13.24 0.40
C SER A 42 7.64 -11.74 0.65
N GLU A 43 8.06 -10.90 -0.30
CA GLU A 43 7.88 -9.45 -0.19
C GLU A 43 6.40 -9.07 -0.13
N ALA A 44 5.57 -9.63 -1.01
CA ALA A 44 4.15 -9.32 -1.04
C ALA A 44 3.42 -9.80 0.24
N ALA A 45 3.78 -10.99 0.74
CA ALA A 45 3.28 -11.50 2.01
C ALA A 45 3.70 -10.62 3.19
N ALA A 46 4.94 -10.12 3.20
CA ALA A 46 5.44 -9.22 4.24
C ALA A 46 4.75 -7.84 4.20
N LEU A 47 4.59 -7.24 3.01
CA LEU A 47 3.90 -5.96 2.86
C LEU A 47 2.44 -6.03 3.33
N PHE A 48 1.77 -7.15 3.03
CA PHE A 48 0.38 -7.37 3.40
C PHE A 48 0.20 -8.01 4.79
N ASP A 49 1.30 -8.27 5.50
CA ASP A 49 1.35 -8.87 6.84
C ASP A 49 0.49 -10.13 6.99
N VAL A 50 0.76 -11.09 6.11
CA VAL A 50 0.12 -12.40 6.11
C VAL A 50 1.15 -13.51 5.95
N PRO A 51 0.88 -14.72 6.49
CA PRO A 51 1.71 -15.88 6.19
C PRO A 51 1.76 -16.18 4.69
N SER A 52 2.88 -16.72 4.20
CA SER A 52 3.06 -17.05 2.77
C SER A 52 1.95 -17.96 2.22
N ALA A 53 1.45 -18.91 3.01
CA ALA A 53 0.33 -19.77 2.61
C ALA A 53 -0.98 -18.99 2.41
N THR A 54 -1.22 -17.95 3.22
CA THR A 54 -2.37 -17.05 3.06
C THR A 54 -2.21 -16.21 1.80
N TRP A 55 -1.01 -15.67 1.55
CA TRP A 55 -0.72 -14.96 0.31
C TRP A 55 -0.94 -15.83 -0.93
N SER A 56 -0.50 -17.09 -0.92
CA SER A 56 -0.74 -18.04 -2.02
C SER A 56 -2.24 -18.25 -2.30
N ARG A 57 -3.08 -18.36 -1.25
CA ARG A 57 -4.54 -18.46 -1.42
C ARG A 57 -5.16 -17.17 -1.96
N MET A 58 -4.66 -16.02 -1.52
CA MET A 58 -5.07 -14.71 -2.04
C MET A 58 -4.76 -14.58 -3.54
N LYS A 59 -3.54 -14.93 -3.95
CA LYS A 59 -3.11 -14.93 -5.35
C LYS A 59 -3.92 -15.90 -6.21
N ALA A 60 -4.30 -17.04 -5.67
CA ALA A 60 -5.16 -18.02 -6.34
C ALA A 60 -6.66 -17.64 -6.39
N GLY A 61 -7.06 -16.51 -5.78
CA GLY A 61 -8.48 -16.13 -5.67
C GLY A 61 -9.31 -17.04 -4.75
N ALA A 62 -8.66 -17.86 -3.93
CA ALA A 62 -9.27 -18.84 -3.04
C ALA A 62 -9.36 -18.36 -1.57
N TYR A 63 -8.98 -17.11 -1.30
CA TYR A 63 -9.06 -16.54 0.05
C TYR A 63 -10.52 -16.29 0.47
N LYS A 64 -10.89 -16.77 1.66
CA LYS A 64 -12.24 -16.67 2.25
C LYS A 64 -12.23 -16.05 3.66
N GLY A 65 -11.11 -15.44 4.06
CA GLY A 65 -10.98 -14.80 5.37
C GLY A 65 -11.54 -13.36 5.39
N VAL A 66 -11.38 -12.71 6.54
CA VAL A 66 -11.77 -11.31 6.77
C VAL A 66 -10.54 -10.41 6.68
N LEU A 67 -10.70 -9.20 6.16
CA LEU A 67 -9.67 -8.16 6.27
C LEU A 67 -9.92 -7.33 7.52
N ASP A 68 -9.05 -7.46 8.51
CA ASP A 68 -9.03 -6.58 9.67
C ASP A 68 -8.55 -5.16 9.28
N GLN A 69 -8.64 -4.24 10.23
CA GLN A 69 -8.27 -2.84 10.04
C GLN A 69 -6.82 -2.67 9.54
N ASP A 70 -5.88 -3.50 10.03
CA ASP A 70 -4.49 -3.47 9.59
C ASP A 70 -4.37 -3.82 8.10
N LYS A 71 -5.00 -4.91 7.66
CA LYS A 71 -4.98 -5.35 6.26
C LYS A 71 -5.68 -4.38 5.33
N VAL A 72 -6.80 -3.79 5.75
CA VAL A 72 -7.48 -2.76 4.96
C VAL A 72 -6.61 -1.50 4.85
N THR A 73 -5.88 -1.14 5.91
CA THR A 73 -4.94 -0.01 5.89
C THR A 73 -3.79 -0.28 4.92
N ARG A 74 -3.16 -1.44 5.01
CA ARG A 74 -2.10 -1.87 4.08
C ARG A 74 -2.58 -1.92 2.63
N ALA A 75 -3.79 -2.46 2.39
CA ALA A 75 -4.39 -2.47 1.07
C ALA A 75 -4.56 -1.05 0.51
N SER A 76 -5.10 -0.14 1.31
CA SER A 76 -5.30 1.27 0.93
C SER A 76 -3.98 1.95 0.56
N LEU A 77 -2.93 1.74 1.37
CA LEU A 77 -1.61 2.30 1.13
C LEU A 77 -0.98 1.76 -0.17
N LEU A 78 -1.02 0.44 -0.40
CA LEU A 78 -0.46 -0.19 -1.60
C LEU A 78 -1.21 0.24 -2.86
N ILE A 79 -2.55 0.15 -2.86
CA ILE A 79 -3.39 0.51 -4.01
C ILE A 79 -3.24 1.99 -4.34
N GLY A 80 -3.21 2.84 -3.32
CA GLY A 80 -3.07 4.27 -3.53
C GLY A 80 -1.65 4.67 -3.96
N LEU A 81 -0.61 3.97 -3.50
CA LEU A 81 0.76 4.14 -4.01
C LEU A 81 0.84 3.76 -5.49
N PHE A 82 0.25 2.62 -5.86
CA PHE A 82 0.15 2.19 -7.27
C PHE A 82 -0.54 3.26 -8.14
N LYS A 83 -1.66 3.81 -7.67
CA LYS A 83 -2.34 4.91 -8.35
C LYS A 83 -1.45 6.15 -8.45
N GLY A 84 -0.79 6.55 -7.37
CA GLY A 84 0.09 7.72 -7.33
C GLY A 84 1.23 7.62 -8.34
N LEU A 85 1.91 6.47 -8.40
CA LEU A 85 3.00 6.21 -9.34
C LEU A 85 2.55 6.30 -10.80
N ARG A 86 1.37 5.77 -11.13
CA ARG A 86 0.81 5.86 -12.49
C ARG A 86 0.37 7.26 -12.91
N LEU A 87 0.09 8.13 -11.94
CA LEU A 87 -0.21 9.54 -12.22
C LEU A 87 1.06 10.38 -12.33
N LEU A 88 2.13 9.99 -11.63
CA LEU A 88 3.41 10.70 -11.62
C LEU A 88 4.29 10.35 -12.83
N PHE A 89 4.37 9.06 -13.19
CA PHE A 89 5.26 8.58 -14.22
C PHE A 89 4.50 8.12 -15.48
N ASN A 90 4.98 8.55 -16.65
CA ASN A 90 4.47 8.14 -17.97
C ASN A 90 5.31 7.01 -18.61
N GLY A 91 6.11 6.28 -17.82
CA GLY A 91 7.07 5.28 -18.30
C GLY A 91 7.28 4.13 -17.32
N PRO A 92 8.32 3.30 -17.53
CA PRO A 92 8.55 2.06 -16.76
C PRO A 92 8.58 2.27 -15.24
N LEU A 93 9.03 3.45 -14.78
CA LEU A 93 9.03 3.83 -13.37
C LEU A 93 7.66 3.78 -12.68
N ALA A 94 6.54 3.84 -13.42
CA ALA A 94 5.21 3.63 -12.84
C ALA A 94 5.08 2.25 -12.18
N CYS A 95 5.85 1.26 -12.65
CA CYS A 95 5.91 -0.10 -12.13
C CYS A 95 7.25 -0.42 -11.46
N ASP A 96 8.37 0.12 -11.96
CA ASP A 96 9.72 -0.27 -11.53
C ASP A 96 10.23 0.51 -10.31
N TRP A 97 9.68 1.71 -10.06
CA TRP A 97 10.15 2.59 -8.98
C TRP A 97 10.14 1.92 -7.60
N PRO A 98 9.12 1.12 -7.21
CA PRO A 98 9.11 0.43 -5.91
C PRO A 98 10.31 -0.50 -5.67
N LYS A 99 10.93 -1.02 -6.74
CA LYS A 99 12.13 -1.88 -6.69
C LYS A 99 13.43 -1.12 -6.96
N THR A 100 13.35 0.14 -7.35
CA THR A 100 14.51 0.97 -7.66
C THR A 100 15.11 1.51 -6.37
N ALA A 101 16.42 1.33 -6.17
CA ALA A 101 17.13 1.91 -5.03
C ALA A 101 16.95 3.43 -5.01
N ASN A 102 16.66 4.00 -3.84
CA ASN A 102 16.38 5.42 -3.69
C ASN A 102 17.32 6.03 -2.63
N SER A 103 18.09 7.05 -3.03
CA SER A 103 19.00 7.79 -2.15
C SER A 103 18.37 9.03 -1.52
N GLY A 104 17.09 9.29 -1.80
CA GLY A 104 16.35 10.39 -1.21
C GLY A 104 16.11 10.21 0.30
N PRO A 105 15.70 11.28 1.00
CA PRO A 105 15.42 11.24 2.43
C PRO A 105 14.44 10.13 2.80
N GLY A 106 14.76 9.36 3.84
CA GLY A 106 13.92 8.27 4.34
C GLY A 106 14.14 6.90 3.69
N PHE A 107 14.93 6.82 2.61
CA PHE A 107 15.19 5.55 1.92
C PHE A 107 16.57 4.95 2.23
N ASN A 108 17.56 5.77 2.60
CA ASN A 108 18.93 5.32 2.95
C ASN A 108 19.56 4.37 1.91
N GLY A 109 19.31 4.61 0.62
CA GLY A 109 19.81 3.79 -0.48
C GLY A 109 19.03 2.49 -0.72
N LYS A 110 18.00 2.20 0.08
CA LYS A 110 17.11 1.05 -0.12
C LYS A 110 16.04 1.35 -1.16
N SER A 111 15.49 0.30 -1.74
CA SER A 111 14.27 0.42 -2.53
C SER A 111 13.06 0.72 -1.64
N PRO A 112 12.02 1.40 -2.16
CA PRO A 112 10.77 1.62 -1.43
C PRO A 112 10.16 0.34 -0.85
N VAL A 113 10.19 -0.78 -1.57
CA VAL A 113 9.68 -2.07 -1.09
C VAL A 113 10.45 -2.55 0.14
N GLN A 114 11.79 -2.45 0.15
CA GLN A 114 12.59 -2.82 1.32
C GLN A 114 12.23 -1.97 2.54
N VAL A 115 12.11 -0.66 2.36
CA VAL A 115 11.72 0.27 3.43
C VAL A 115 10.34 -0.08 3.99
N MET A 116 9.37 -0.35 3.13
CA MET A 116 8.01 -0.74 3.54
C MET A 116 7.97 -2.09 4.26
N CYS A 117 8.72 -3.09 3.78
CA CYS A 117 8.81 -4.40 4.43
C CYS A 117 9.42 -4.31 5.83
N GLU A 118 10.44 -3.48 6.03
CA GLU A 118 11.12 -3.33 7.32
C GLU A 118 10.33 -2.48 8.32
N GLY A 119 9.66 -1.42 7.84
CA GLY A 119 9.01 -0.45 8.71
C GLY A 119 7.48 -0.56 8.83
N GLY A 120 6.86 -1.52 8.12
CA GLY A 120 5.41 -1.75 8.17
C GLY A 120 4.58 -0.52 7.78
N ILE A 121 3.39 -0.39 8.37
CA ILE A 121 2.45 0.69 8.04
C ILE A 121 3.06 2.10 8.12
N PRO A 122 3.81 2.48 9.18
CA PRO A 122 4.43 3.81 9.24
C PRO A 122 5.34 4.11 8.03
N ALA A 123 6.18 3.15 7.62
CA ALA A 123 7.02 3.30 6.44
C ALA A 123 6.20 3.33 5.14
N MET A 124 5.18 2.49 5.02
CA MET A 124 4.25 2.52 3.87
C MET A 124 3.54 3.87 3.73
N MET A 125 3.14 4.49 4.84
CA MET A 125 2.59 5.85 4.84
C MET A 125 3.62 6.87 4.36
N GLY A 126 4.86 6.81 4.86
CA GLY A 126 5.93 7.72 4.45
C GLY A 126 6.26 7.61 2.95
N VAL A 127 6.38 6.38 2.43
CA VAL A 127 6.60 6.13 0.98
C VAL A 127 5.44 6.67 0.15
N ARG A 128 4.20 6.48 0.60
CA ARG A 128 3.03 7.03 -0.09
C ARG A 128 3.03 8.56 -0.10
N GLN A 129 3.30 9.18 1.04
CA GLN A 129 3.38 10.64 1.18
C GLN A 129 4.48 11.23 0.29
N HIS A 130 5.63 10.55 0.16
CA HIS A 130 6.69 10.94 -0.75
C HIS A 130 6.20 11.05 -2.20
N ILE A 131 5.48 10.04 -2.71
CA ILE A 131 4.91 10.08 -4.07
C ILE A 131 3.80 11.13 -4.20
N ASP A 132 2.94 11.26 -3.19
CA ASP A 132 1.88 12.27 -3.22
C ASP A 132 2.46 13.70 -3.24
N ALA A 133 3.57 13.96 -2.54
CA ALA A 133 4.27 15.25 -2.56
C ALA A 133 4.90 15.56 -3.93
N LEU A 134 5.56 14.58 -4.56
CA LEU A 134 6.12 14.74 -5.90
C LEU A 134 5.05 15.01 -6.96
N ARG A 135 3.86 14.43 -6.80
CA ARG A 135 2.70 14.68 -7.67
C ARG A 135 2.05 16.05 -7.42
N GLY A 136 2.09 16.54 -6.18
CA GLY A 136 1.48 17.79 -5.76
C GLY A 136 2.29 19.06 -6.07
N GLY A 137 3.55 18.92 -6.49
CA GLY A 137 4.43 20.04 -6.82
C GLY A 137 4.86 20.87 -5.61
N ALA A 138 5.18 20.21 -4.50
CA ALA A 138 5.72 20.87 -3.30
C ALA A 138 7.19 21.27 -3.47
#